data_AF-A0A960XUL6-F1
#
_entry.id   AF-A0A960XUL6-F1
#
_cell.length_a   1.000
_cell.length_b   1.000
_cell.length_c   1.000
_cell.angle_alpha   90.00
_cell.angle_beta   90.00
_cell.angle_gamma   90.00
#
_symmetry.space_group_name_H-M   'P 1'
#
loop_
_entity.id
_entity.type
_entity.pdbx_description
1 polymer ?
#
loop_
_entity_poly.entity_id
_entity_poly.type
_entity_poly.pdbx_seq_one_letter_code
_entity_poly.pdbx_strand_id
1 'polypeptide(L)' 'LDRLNPFTLTFVGLGVALFSGVISLMIEGNFMASYFYDGVTLLSTPVLFDLGVFFIVIGVVSSVLSILRATTLKGDA' A
#
# COMPACT_ATOMS: atom_id res chain seq x y z
N LEU A 1 -15.38 -9.33 -2.36
CA LEU A 1 -14.92 -8.19 -1.56
C LEU A 1 -15.39 -8.27 -0.10
N ASP A 2 -16.51 -8.92 0.20
CA ASP A 2 -17.08 -9.08 1.56
C ASP A 2 -16.20 -9.81 2.61
N ARG A 3 -15.01 -10.29 2.25
CA ARG A 3 -14.09 -11.00 3.18
C ARG A 3 -12.81 -10.23 3.53
N LEU A 4 -12.46 -9.21 2.74
CA LEU A 4 -11.25 -8.43 2.95
C LEU A 4 -11.65 -7.04 3.39
N ASN A 5 -11.40 -6.71 4.66
CA ASN A 5 -11.63 -5.38 5.18
C ASN A 5 -10.71 -4.40 4.41
N PRO A 6 -11.27 -3.45 3.64
CA PRO A 6 -10.49 -2.50 2.85
C PRO A 6 -9.51 -1.68 3.69
N PHE A 7 -9.85 -1.37 4.94
CA PHE A 7 -8.97 -0.68 5.87
C PHE A 7 -7.74 -1.50 6.21
N THR A 8 -7.88 -2.82 6.40
CA THR A 8 -6.73 -3.71 6.66
C THR A 8 -5.76 -3.68 5.49
N LEU A 9 -6.26 -3.66 4.26
CA LEU A 9 -5.41 -3.57 3.06
C LEU A 9 -4.59 -2.26 3.05
N THR A 10 -5.24 -1.15 3.40
CA THR A 10 -4.58 0.16 3.53
C THR A 10 -3.50 0.15 4.60
N PHE A 11 -3.76 -0.39 5.79
CA PHE A 11 -2.77 -0.47 6.87
C PHE A 11 -1.59 -1.39 6.53
N VAL A 12 -1.86 -2.53 5.89
CA VAL A 12 -0.79 -3.41 5.41
C VAL A 12 0.07 -2.70 4.36
N GLY A 13 -0.55 -2.02 3.40
CA GLY A 13 0.17 -1.24 2.39
C GLY A 13 1.04 -0.14 3.00
N LEU A 14 0.52 0.57 4.00
CA LEU A 14 1.28 1.58 4.76
C LEU A 14 2.48 0.94 5.48
N GLY A 15 2.28 -0.21 6.13
CA GLY A 15 3.35 -0.96 6.78
C GLY A 15 4.46 -1.35 5.80
N VAL A 16 4.10 -1.86 4.61
CA VAL A 16 5.06 -2.21 3.55
C VAL A 16 5.83 -1.00 3.04
N ALA A 17 5.14 0.13 2.81
CA ALA A 17 5.77 1.37 2.34
C ALA A 17 6.72 1.98 3.38
N LEU A 18 6.39 1.90 4.68
CA LEU A 18 7.29 2.34 5.74
C LEU A 18 8.47 1.39 5.89
N PHE A 19 8.23 0.09 5.80
CA PHE A 19 9.27 -0.94 5.90
C PHE A 19 10.31 -0.80 4.79
N SER A 20 9.92 -0.45 3.56
CA SER A 20 10.88 -0.19 2.48
C SER A 20 11.81 0.98 2.78
N GLY A 21 11.30 2.06 3.38
CA GLY A 21 12.11 3.20 3.82
C GLY A 21 13.02 2.88 5.01
N VAL A 22 12.58 2.00 5.93
CA VAL A 22 13.44 1.50 7.01
C VAL A 22 14.59 0.65 6.45
N ILE A 23 14.31 -0.21 5.47
CA ILE A 23 15.36 -0.98 4.79
C ILE A 23 16.37 -0.04 4.13
N SER A 24 15.92 0.98 3.39
CA SER A 24 16.84 1.93 2.75
C SER A 24 17.68 2.70 3.77
N LEU A 25 17.10 3.06 4.92
CA LEU A 25 17.82 3.73 6.01
C LEU A 25 18.94 2.86 6.58
N MET A 26 18.72 1.54 6.70
CA MET A 26 19.73 0.61 7.21
C MET A 26 20.86 0.35 6.21
N ILE A 27 20.60 0.44 4.90
CA ILE A 27 21.57 0.11 3.84
C ILE A 27 22.33 1.35 3.35
N GLU A 28 21.61 2.42 3.01
CA GLU A 28 22.18 3.64 2.41
C GLU A 28 22.31 4.81 3.39
N GLY A 29 21.84 4.65 4.64
CA GLY A 29 21.90 5.68 5.67
C GLY A 29 20.86 6.79 5.52
N ASN A 30 20.01 6.74 4.49
CA ASN A 30 18.95 7.72 4.23
C ASN A 30 17.58 7.04 4.07
N PHE A 31 16.56 7.60 4.72
CA PHE A 31 15.18 7.10 4.60
C PHE A 31 14.63 7.40 3.20
N MET A 32 13.94 6.41 2.61
CA MET A 32 13.44 6.46 1.22
C MET A 32 14.53 6.64 0.15
N ALA A 33 15.77 6.26 0.45
CA ALA A 33 16.81 6.19 -0.56
C ALA A 33 16.55 5.01 -1.53
N SER A 34 16.91 5.22 -2.79
CA SER A 34 16.66 4.25 -3.86
C SER A 34 17.79 3.23 -3.90
N TYR A 35 17.61 2.13 -3.19
CA TYR A 35 18.55 1.02 -3.20
C TYR A 35 18.15 -0.03 -4.23
N PHE A 36 19.11 -0.44 -5.05
CA PHE A 36 18.98 -1.53 -6.01
C PHE A 36 19.92 -2.67 -5.59
N TYR A 37 19.39 -3.88 -5.49
CA TYR A 37 20.23 -5.03 -5.21
C TYR A 37 21.07 -5.38 -6.45
N ASP A 38 22.38 -5.43 -6.29
CA ASP A 38 23.30 -5.74 -7.39
C ASP A 38 23.00 -7.11 -8.00
N GLY A 39 22.68 -7.13 -9.29
CA GLY A 39 22.34 -8.34 -10.05
C GLY A 39 20.85 -8.64 -10.16
N VAL A 40 19.96 -7.94 -9.46
CA VAL A 40 18.49 -8.08 -9.60
C VAL A 40 17.83 -6.71 -9.62
N THR A 41 17.68 -6.13 -10.81
CA THR A 41 17.04 -4.81 -10.98
C THR A 41 15.60 -4.74 -10.49
N LEU A 42 14.90 -5.88 -10.46
CA LEU A 42 13.53 -6.00 -9.96
C LEU A 42 13.45 -5.89 -8.43
N LEU A 43 14.54 -6.21 -7.72
CA LEU A 43 14.57 -6.24 -6.26
C LEU A 43 15.17 -4.93 -5.74
N SER A 44 14.31 -3.94 -5.56
CA SER A 44 14.71 -2.60 -5.15
C SER A 44 13.74 -2.01 -4.12
N THR A 45 14.23 -1.13 -3.26
CA THR A 45 13.39 -0.46 -2.26
C THR A 45 12.27 0.39 -2.89
N PRO A 46 12.43 1.01 -4.08
CA PRO A 46 11.32 1.66 -4.78
C PRO A 46 10.21 0.69 -5.20
N VAL A 47 10.55 -0.50 -5.70
CA VAL A 47 9.53 -1.50 -6.10
C VAL A 47 8.74 -1.98 -4.89
N LEU A 48 9.40 -2.18 -3.75
CA LEU A 48 8.72 -2.54 -2.50
C LEU A 48 7.83 -1.39 -1.99
N PHE A 49 8.27 -0.14 -2.13
CA PHE A 49 7.46 1.03 -1.81
C PHE A 49 6.19 1.10 -2.69
N ASP A 50 6.34 0.93 -3.99
CA ASP A 50 5.23 0.94 -4.96
C ASP A 50 4.22 -0.17 -4.67
N LEU A 51 4.68 -1.34 -4.23
CA LEU A 51 3.81 -2.44 -3.81
C LEU A 51 2.99 -2.06 -2.56
N GLY A 52 3.59 -1.35 -1.60
CA GLY A 52 2.87 -0.78 -0.47
C GLY A 52 1.80 0.24 -0.90
N VAL A 53 2.15 1.16 -1.80
CA VAL A 53 1.22 2.14 -2.37
C VAL A 53 0.09 1.45 -3.14
N PHE A 54 0.37 0.40 -3.89
CA PHE A 54 -0.64 -0.38 -4.61
C PHE A 54 -1.72 -0.93 -3.68
N PHE A 55 -1.33 -1.51 -2.54
CA PHE A 55 -2.29 -1.97 -1.53
C PHE A 55 -3.08 -0.83 -0.89
N ILE A 56 -2.45 0.32 -0.63
CA ILE A 56 -3.16 1.51 -0.15
C ILE A 56 -4.23 1.94 -1.15
N VAL A 57 -3.89 2.06 -2.43
CA VAL A 57 -4.82 2.49 -3.47
C VAL A 57 -6.00 1.53 -3.57
N ILE A 58 -5.76 0.21 -3.61
CA ILE A 58 -6.84 -0.78 -3.64
C ILE A 58 -7.73 -0.68 -2.38
N GLY A 59 -7.12 -0.56 -1.20
CA GLY A 59 -7.85 -0.46 0.06
C GLY A 59 -8.71 0.80 0.14
N VAL A 60 -8.18 1.95 -0.25
CA VAL A 60 -8.91 3.22 -0.26
C VAL A 60 -10.04 3.19 -1.28
N VAL A 61 -9.77 2.79 -2.53
CA VAL A 61 -10.80 2.71 -3.58
C VAL A 61 -11.92 1.74 -3.17
N SER A 62 -11.58 0.59 -2.61
CA SER A 62 -12.57 -0.38 -2.13
C SER A 62 -13.39 0.17 -0.96
N SER A 63 -12.78 0.94 -0.05
CA SER A 63 -13.47 1.61 1.05
C SER A 63 -14.49 2.61 0.53
N VAL A 64 -14.08 3.46 -0.41
CA VAL A 64 -14.95 4.48 -1.03
C VAL A 64 -16.12 3.81 -1.74
N LEU A 65 -15.87 2.76 -2.54
CA LEU A 65 -16.93 2.02 -3.23
C LEU A 65 -17.92 1.37 -2.25
N SER A 66 -17.43 0.83 -1.13
CA SER A 66 -18.29 0.24 -0.10
C SER A 66 -19.19 1.29 0.56
N ILE A 67 -18.65 2.45 0.90
CA ILE A 67 -19.41 3.57 1.49
C ILE A 67 -20.44 4.08 0.49
N LEU A 68 -20.06 4.30 -0.77
CA LEU A 68 -20.97 4.77 -1.81
C LEU A 68 -22.15 3.81 -2.00
N ARG A 69 -21.88 2.50 -2.10
CA ARG A 69 -22.95 1.48 -2.17
C ARG A 69 -23.88 1.53 -0.97
N ALA A 70 -23.33 1.66 0.24
CA ALA A 70 -24.15 1.77 1.45
C ALA A 70 -25.02 3.03 1.44
N THR A 71 -24.53 4.16 0.93
CA THR A 71 -25.32 5.39 0.81
C THR A 71 -26.40 5.32 -0.27
N THR A 72 -26.13 4.70 -1.43
CA THR A 72 -27.13 4.51 -2.49
C THR A 72 -28.27 3.62 -2.02
N LEU A 73 -27.98 2.47 -1.41
CA LEU A 73 -29.01 1.54 -0.90
C LEU A 73 -29.89 2.17 0.20
N LYS A 74 -29.37 3.14 0.95
CA LYS A 74 -30.12 3.86 1.98
C LYS A 74 -30.99 5.00 1.42
N GLY A 75 -30.70 5.47 0.20
CA GLY A 75 -31.51 6.48 -0.48
C GLY A 75 -32.73 5.92 -1.22
N ASP A 76 -32.76 4.59 -1.45
CA ASP A 76 -33.83 3.89 -2.15
C ASP A 76 -34.89 3.25 -1.22
N ALA A 77 -34.84 3.54 0.10
CA ALA A 77 -35.75 3.04 1.14
C ALA A 77 -36.47 4.19 1.85
#